data_AF-A0A318DJX8-F1
#
_entry.id   AF-A0A318DJX8-F1
#
_cell.length_a   1.000
_cell.length_b   1.000
_cell.length_c   1.000
_cell.angle_alpha   90.00
_cell.angle_beta   90.00
_cell.angle_gamma   90.00
#
_symmetry.space_group_name_H-M   'P 1'
#
loop_
_entity.id
_entity.type
_entity.pdbx_description
1 polymer ?
#
loop_
_entity_poly.entity_id
_entity_poly.type
_entity_poly.pdbx_seq_one_letter_code
_entity_poly.pdbx_strand_id
1 'polypeptide(L)'
;MSYCRFSSNDFLCDVYVYESCLGGWEIHVAANRVVFKEPLPDPLPWSAENAEACVARMRKVSAMVDVADRVDIDLPHAGESFNESSPGECADRLEYLRGLGYVVPQHAIDTLREEAEEAE
;
A
#
# COMPACT_ATOMS: atom_id res chain seq x y z
N MET A 1 -7.48 12.01 -3.11
CA MET A 1 -7.89 10.66 -2.60
C MET A 1 -6.67 9.79 -2.25
N SER A 2 -6.77 8.72 -1.44
CA SER A 2 -5.63 7.78 -1.22
C SER A 2 -5.91 6.40 -1.80
N TYR A 3 -5.03 5.91 -2.68
CA TYR A 3 -5.19 4.65 -3.43
C TYR A 3 -4.71 3.43 -2.63
N CYS A 4 -3.58 3.57 -1.95
CA CYS A 4 -3.03 2.59 -1.03
C CYS A 4 -2.19 3.29 0.04
N ARG A 5 -1.91 2.64 1.16
CA ARG A 5 -1.06 3.16 2.24
C ARG A 5 -0.11 2.06 2.69
N PHE A 6 0.93 2.40 3.46
CA PHE A 6 1.79 1.39 4.08
C PHE A 6 1.02 0.39 4.95
N SER A 7 -0.12 0.80 5.55
CA SER A 7 -0.99 -0.08 6.34
C SER A 7 -1.95 -0.93 5.51
N SER A 8 -2.03 -0.72 4.19
CA SER A 8 -2.85 -1.54 3.30
C SER A 8 -2.34 -2.99 3.28
N ASN A 9 -3.23 -3.94 3.02
CA ASN A 9 -2.94 -5.38 2.98
C ASN A 9 -2.18 -5.88 4.23
N ASP A 10 -2.70 -5.56 5.42
CA ASP A 10 -2.11 -5.97 6.71
C ASP A 10 -0.65 -5.51 6.90
N PHE A 11 -0.33 -4.26 6.52
CA PHE A 11 1.01 -3.67 6.60
C PHE A 11 2.07 -4.28 5.68
N LEU A 12 1.64 -5.02 4.65
CA LEU A 12 2.54 -5.60 3.66
C LEU A 12 2.78 -4.69 2.45
N CYS A 13 2.11 -3.54 2.37
CA CYS A 13 2.25 -2.61 1.26
C CYS A 13 3.53 -1.77 1.41
N ASP A 14 4.39 -1.78 0.39
CA ASP A 14 5.66 -1.03 0.38
C ASP A 14 5.49 0.40 -0.15
N VAL A 15 4.28 0.80 -0.56
CA VAL A 15 4.00 2.13 -1.12
C VAL A 15 2.84 2.82 -0.41
N TYR A 16 2.89 4.15 -0.35
CA TYR A 16 1.76 4.99 0.03
C TYR A 16 1.50 5.98 -1.09
N VAL A 17 0.34 5.85 -1.73
CA VAL A 17 -0.06 6.70 -2.87
C VAL A 17 -1.32 7.47 -2.57
N TYR A 18 -1.28 8.77 -2.82
CA TYR A 18 -2.44 9.64 -2.73
C TYR A 18 -2.33 10.82 -3.69
N GLU A 19 -3.48 11.29 -4.14
CA GLU A 19 -3.61 12.54 -4.87
C GLU A 19 -3.50 13.71 -3.89
N SER A 20 -2.57 14.63 -4.18
CA SER A 20 -2.23 15.78 -3.34
C SER A 20 -3.21 16.93 -3.54
N CYS A 21 -3.54 17.63 -2.46
CA CYS A 21 -4.37 18.85 -2.53
C CYS A 21 -3.68 20.02 -3.25
N LEU A 22 -2.36 19.92 -3.48
CA LEU A 22 -1.59 20.90 -4.26
C LEU A 22 -1.57 20.57 -5.76
N GLY A 23 -2.26 19.50 -6.17
CA GLY A 23 -2.21 18.92 -7.51
C GLY A 23 -1.20 17.78 -7.59
N GLY A 24 -1.44 16.85 -8.53
CA GLY A 24 -0.59 15.69 -8.76
C GLY A 24 -0.82 14.52 -7.80
N TRP A 25 -0.04 13.47 -8.00
CA TRP A 25 -0.08 12.21 -7.27
C TRP A 25 1.25 11.99 -6.54
N GLU A 26 1.19 11.92 -5.22
CA GLU A 26 2.33 11.64 -4.36
C GLU A 26 2.47 10.13 -4.16
N ILE A 27 3.69 9.63 -4.31
CA ILE A 27 4.08 8.24 -4.10
C ILE A 27 5.23 8.23 -3.10
N HIS A 28 5.00 7.67 -1.92
CA HIS A 28 6.06 7.39 -0.96
C HIS A 28 6.44 5.91 -1.02
N VAL A 29 7.73 5.63 -1.19
CA VAL A 29 8.27 4.27 -1.15
C VAL A 29 8.78 3.99 0.26
N ALA A 30 8.43 2.84 0.80
CA ALA A 30 8.89 2.42 2.11
C ALA A 30 10.42 2.21 2.11
N ALA A 31 11.09 2.68 3.16
CA ALA A 31 12.50 2.38 3.39
C ALA A 31 12.71 1.01 4.07
N ASN A 32 11.69 0.53 4.79
CA ASN A 32 11.70 -0.74 5.50
C ASN A 32 10.33 -1.41 5.41
N ARG A 33 10.32 -2.74 5.56
CA ARG A 33 9.10 -3.56 5.61
C ARG A 33 8.93 -4.25 6.94
N VAL A 34 7.68 -4.48 7.31
CA VAL A 34 7.30 -5.23 8.51
C VAL A 34 7.45 -6.72 8.25
N VAL A 35 8.24 -7.40 9.08
CA VAL A 35 8.40 -8.85 9.07
C VAL A 35 7.76 -9.42 10.33
N PHE A 36 6.59 -10.02 10.15
CA PHE A 36 5.85 -10.64 11.24
C PHE A 36 6.56 -11.91 11.72
N LYS A 37 6.62 -12.08 13.06
CA LYS A 37 7.23 -13.25 13.71
C LYS A 37 6.34 -14.50 13.64
N GLU A 38 5.04 -14.28 13.52
CA GLU A 38 4.01 -15.31 13.42
C GLU A 38 3.19 -15.08 12.14
N PRO A 39 2.61 -16.14 11.55
CA PRO A 39 1.73 -15.97 10.40
C PRO A 39 0.53 -15.09 10.75
N LEU A 40 0.15 -14.21 9.81
CA LEU A 40 -1.01 -13.36 9.96
C LEU A 40 -2.29 -14.21 10.11
N PRO A 41 -3.25 -13.76 10.94
CA PRO A 41 -4.55 -14.40 11.01
C PRO A 41 -5.28 -14.33 9.67
N ASP A 42 -6.03 -15.38 9.32
CA ASP A 42 -6.76 -15.45 8.05
C ASP A 42 -7.70 -14.25 7.87
N PRO A 43 -7.81 -13.69 6.65
CA PRO A 43 -8.74 -12.62 6.36
C PRO A 43 -10.18 -13.10 6.56
N LEU A 44 -10.97 -12.31 7.27
CA LEU A 44 -12.39 -12.54 7.46
C LEU A 44 -13.19 -11.64 6.50
N PRO A 45 -14.21 -12.17 5.80
CA PRO A 45 -15.05 -11.35 4.95
C PRO A 45 -15.85 -10.37 5.82
N TRP A 46 -15.87 -9.11 5.39
CA TRP A 46 -16.66 -8.08 6.05
C TRP A 46 -18.16 -8.41 5.93
N SER A 47 -18.80 -8.61 7.07
CA SER A 47 -20.26 -8.76 7.19
C SER A 47 -20.71 -8.26 8.56
N ALA A 48 -22.00 -7.97 8.72
CA ALA A 48 -22.55 -7.55 10.02
C ALA A 48 -22.33 -8.62 11.11
N GLU A 49 -22.40 -9.90 10.74
CA GLU A 49 -22.20 -11.04 11.64
C GLU A 49 -20.74 -11.21 12.05
N ASN A 50 -19.80 -10.90 11.15
CA ASN A 50 -18.37 -11.00 11.40
C ASN A 50 -17.74 -9.69 11.86
N ALA A 51 -18.51 -8.62 12.07
CA ALA A 51 -17.98 -7.28 12.36
C ALA A 51 -17.06 -7.28 13.58
N GLU A 52 -17.48 -7.91 14.67
CA GLU A 52 -16.67 -8.01 15.90
C GLU A 52 -15.40 -8.86 15.67
N ALA A 53 -15.51 -9.96 14.92
CA ALA A 53 -14.39 -10.82 14.58
C ALA A 53 -13.37 -10.11 13.66
N CYS A 54 -13.84 -9.30 12.71
CA CYS A 54 -13.01 -8.46 11.85
C CYS A 54 -12.25 -7.42 12.68
N VAL A 55 -12.94 -6.75 13.63
CA VAL A 55 -12.30 -5.79 14.55
C VAL A 55 -11.27 -6.48 15.45
N ALA A 56 -11.61 -7.66 15.99
CA ALA A 56 -10.67 -8.44 16.80
C ALA A 56 -9.43 -8.86 16.00
N ARG A 57 -9.61 -9.28 14.74
CA ARG A 57 -8.51 -9.58 13.81
C ARG A 57 -7.64 -8.36 13.57
N MET A 58 -8.23 -7.21 13.24
CA MET A 58 -7.50 -5.96 13.00
C MET A 58 -6.69 -5.55 14.23
N ARG A 59 -7.26 -5.66 15.44
CA ARG A 59 -6.53 -5.41 16.70
C ARG A 59 -5.35 -6.37 16.89
N LYS A 60 -5.55 -7.66 16.58
CA LYS A 60 -4.48 -8.66 16.65
C LYS A 60 -3.35 -8.33 15.68
N VAL A 61 -3.67 -8.03 14.41
CA VAL A 61 -2.67 -7.63 13.41
C VAL A 61 -1.90 -6.38 13.86
N SER A 62 -2.61 -5.37 14.38
CA SER A 62 -1.96 -4.17 14.93
C SER A 62 -0.98 -4.51 16.06
N ALA A 63 -1.39 -5.35 17.00
CA ALA A 63 -0.51 -5.79 18.10
C ALA A 63 0.68 -6.62 17.59
N MET A 64 0.51 -7.40 16.51
CA MET A 64 1.60 -8.13 15.86
C MET A 64 2.60 -7.17 15.21
N VAL A 65 2.16 -6.06 14.62
CA VAL A 65 3.05 -5.03 14.05
C VAL A 65 3.92 -4.40 15.13
N ASP A 66 3.37 -4.16 16.33
CA ASP A 66 4.11 -3.51 17.44
C ASP A 66 5.32 -4.33 17.91
N VAL A 67 5.27 -5.66 17.74
CA VAL A 67 6.35 -6.58 18.13
C VAL A 67 7.10 -7.17 16.93
N ALA A 68 6.67 -6.85 15.71
CA ALA A 68 7.31 -7.31 14.48
C ALA A 68 8.67 -6.63 14.29
N ASP A 69 9.52 -7.29 13.50
CA ASP A 69 10.79 -6.70 13.13
C ASP A 69 10.60 -5.82 11.89
N ARG A 70 11.44 -4.78 11.75
CA ARG A 70 11.50 -3.95 10.54
C ARG A 70 12.83 -4.20 9.85
N VAL A 71 12.75 -4.61 8.59
CA VAL A 71 13.93 -4.89 7.78
C VAL A 71 14.00 -3.87 6.66
N ASP A 72 15.17 -3.26 6.49
CA ASP A 72 15.41 -2.29 5.42
C ASP A 72 15.23 -2.95 4.05
N ILE A 73 14.66 -2.19 3.12
CA ILE A 73 14.45 -2.64 1.76
C ILE A 73 15.69 -2.26 0.94
N ASP A 74 16.45 -3.27 0.49
CA ASP A 74 17.64 -3.08 -0.35
C ASP A 74 17.26 -3.11 -1.85
N LEU A 75 16.32 -2.24 -2.23
CA LEU A 75 15.89 -2.04 -3.62
C LEU A 75 16.12 -0.58 -4.03
N PRO A 76 16.27 -0.29 -5.33
CA PRO A 76 16.34 1.08 -5.81
C PRO A 76 15.12 1.89 -5.35
N HIS A 77 15.32 3.15 -4.97
CA HIS A 77 14.28 4.08 -4.50
C HIS A 77 13.70 3.81 -3.11
N ALA A 78 14.30 2.93 -2.30
CA ALA A 78 13.82 2.68 -0.95
C ALA A 78 13.88 3.96 -0.11
N GLY A 79 12.73 4.35 0.45
CA GLY A 79 12.59 5.60 1.21
C GLY A 79 12.46 6.88 0.38
N GLU A 80 12.46 6.79 -0.95
CA GLU A 80 12.25 7.95 -1.82
C GLU A 80 10.77 8.32 -1.94
N SER A 81 10.52 9.51 -2.45
CA SER A 81 9.18 10.01 -2.75
C SER A 81 9.14 10.63 -4.14
N PHE A 82 8.05 10.41 -4.85
CA PHE A 82 7.79 10.92 -6.19
C PHE A 82 6.51 11.72 -6.21
N ASN A 83 6.47 12.75 -7.04
CA ASN A 83 5.26 13.50 -7.36
C ASN A 83 5.07 13.41 -8.88
N GLU A 84 3.97 12.80 -9.29
CA GLU A 84 3.62 12.61 -10.70
C GLU A 84 2.47 13.55 -11.07
N SER A 85 2.44 14.02 -12.31
CA SER A 85 1.53 15.08 -12.74
C SER A 85 0.18 14.57 -13.26
N SER A 86 0.08 13.26 -13.52
CA SER A 86 -1.11 12.60 -14.03
C SER A 86 -1.31 11.23 -13.37
N PRO A 87 -2.55 10.70 -13.36
CA PRO A 87 -2.82 9.37 -12.83
C PRO A 87 -2.15 8.28 -13.69
N GLY A 88 -1.99 8.51 -15.00
CA GLY A 88 -1.27 7.61 -15.92
C GLY A 88 0.22 7.48 -15.58
N GLU A 89 0.92 8.61 -15.39
CA GLU A 89 2.33 8.62 -14.94
C GLU A 89 2.48 7.95 -13.56
N CYS A 90 1.51 8.18 -12.67
CA CYS A 90 1.48 7.52 -11.36
C CYS A 90 1.33 6.00 -11.49
N ALA A 91 0.47 5.51 -12.38
CA ALA A 91 0.31 4.08 -12.64
C ALA A 91 1.58 3.46 -13.23
N ASP A 92 2.22 4.13 -14.20
CA ASP A 92 3.49 3.70 -14.79
C ASP A 92 4.59 3.56 -13.72
N ARG A 93 4.68 4.54 -12.80
CA ARG A 93 5.64 4.49 -11.68
C ARG A 93 5.38 3.30 -10.76
N LEU A 94 4.12 3.03 -10.45
CA LEU A 94 3.74 1.91 -9.58
C LEU A 94 4.03 0.55 -10.22
N GLU A 95 3.78 0.39 -11.52
CA GLU A 95 4.15 -0.80 -12.27
C GLU A 95 5.67 -1.00 -12.29
N TYR A 96 6.43 0.07 -12.49
CA TYR A 96 7.90 0.06 -12.42
C TYR A 96 8.40 -0.41 -11.04
N LEU A 97 7.91 0.19 -9.95
CA LEU A 97 8.29 -0.20 -8.59
C LEU A 97 7.93 -1.67 -8.31
N ARG A 98 6.75 -2.12 -8.76
CA ARG A 98 6.39 -3.53 -8.63
C ARG A 98 7.32 -4.46 -9.41
N GLY A 99 7.76 -4.04 -10.60
CA GLY A 99 8.76 -4.75 -11.39
C GLY A 99 10.13 -4.87 -10.72
N LEU A 100 10.50 -3.92 -9.85
CA LEU A 100 11.71 -3.97 -9.02
C LEU A 100 11.58 -4.92 -7.82
N GLY A 101 10.36 -5.37 -7.47
CA GLY A 101 10.10 -6.26 -6.35
C GLY A 101 9.45 -5.60 -5.13
N TYR A 102 8.97 -4.36 -5.24
CA TYR A 102 8.12 -3.75 -4.21
C TYR A 102 6.73 -4.37 -4.18
N VAL A 103 6.16 -4.48 -2.98
CA VAL A 103 4.78 -4.94 -2.81
C VAL A 103 3.83 -3.76 -3.05
N VAL A 104 3.37 -3.66 -4.29
CA VAL A 104 2.35 -2.69 -4.72
C VAL A 104 1.00 -3.40 -4.91
N PRO A 105 -0.08 -2.96 -4.24
CA PRO A 105 -1.41 -3.52 -4.45
C PRO A 105 -1.90 -3.29 -5.89
N GLN A 106 -2.37 -4.35 -6.55
CA GLN A 106 -2.87 -4.28 -7.93
C GLN A 106 -4.02 -3.27 -8.07
N HIS A 107 -4.95 -3.26 -7.11
CA HIS A 107 -6.11 -2.37 -7.16
C HIS A 107 -5.72 -0.89 -7.24
N ALA A 108 -4.57 -0.51 -6.66
CA ALA A 108 -4.11 0.88 -6.72
C ALA A 108 -3.67 1.27 -8.14
N ILE A 109 -3.03 0.35 -8.87
CA ILE A 109 -2.64 0.55 -10.27
C ILE A 109 -3.90 0.60 -11.13
N ASP A 110 -4.81 -0.35 -10.95
CA ASP A 110 -6.04 -0.45 -11.74
C ASP A 110 -6.88 0.83 -11.62
N THR A 111 -7.11 1.34 -10.41
CA THR A 111 -7.85 2.59 -10.20
C THR A 111 -7.18 3.79 -10.87
N LEU A 112 -5.84 3.90 -10.82
CA LEU A 112 -5.12 4.99 -11.49
C LEU A 112 -5.19 4.89 -13.02
N ARG A 113 -5.20 3.66 -13.57
CA ARG A 113 -5.39 3.44 -15.01
C ARG A 113 -6.81 3.82 -15.44
N GLU A 114 -7.82 3.40 -14.69
CA GLU A 114 -9.21 3.79 -14.95
C GLU A 114 -9.38 5.32 -14.94
N GLU A 115 -8.83 6.01 -13.94
CA GLU A 115 -8.86 7.48 -13.89
C GLU A 115 -8.11 8.15 -15.05
N ALA A 116 -7.03 7.54 -15.55
CA ALA A 116 -6.29 8.05 -16.71
C ALA A 116 -7.11 7.93 -18.00
N GLU A 117 -7.87 6.84 -18.17
CA GLU A 117 -8.77 6.65 -19.32
C GLU A 117 -9.98 7.59 -19.26
N GLU A 118 -10.51 7.89 -18.06
CA GLU A 118 -11.64 8.82 -17.90
C GLU A 118 -11.24 10.31 -18.10
N ALA A 119 -9.96 10.63 -18.01
CA ALA A 119 -9.44 11.99 -18.16
C ALA A 119 -9.14 12.39 -19.63
N GLU A 120 -9.23 11.46 -20.59
CA GLU A 120 -9.15 11.70 -22.05
C GLU A 120 -10.50 12.13 -22.67
#